data_AF-A0A1I4X9D3-F1
#
_entry.id   AF-A0A1I4X9D3-F1
#
_cell.length_a   1.000
_cell.length_b   1.000
_cell.length_c   1.000
_cell.angle_alpha   90.00
_cell.angle_beta   90.00
_cell.angle_gamma   90.00
#
_symmetry.space_group_name_H-M   'P 1'
#
loop_
_entity.id
_entity.type
_entity.pdbx_description
1 polymer ?
#
loop_
_entity_poly.entity_id
_entity_poly.type
_entity_poly.pdbx_seq_one_letter_code
_entity_poly.pdbx_strand_id
1 'polypeptide(L)'
;MKNLFIAATMLLSVQFVSAQSADFKKDVIEMVKISGTTANITALLEPVIEQIPADKRADFKKDIDGIMPDLYEKTAEAMMKYYTHDDVKKMIEFYNSPLGKKMQESTPKILKDQMKGMQEWQMQLQGILMKYMQ
;
A
#
# COMPACT_ATOMS: atom_id res chain seq x y z
N MET A 1 -36.85 32.73 10.96
CA MET A 1 -35.45 33.02 10.55
C MET A 1 -34.41 32.22 11.35
N LYS A 2 -34.51 32.16 12.69
CA LYS A 2 -33.58 31.38 13.53
C LYS A 2 -33.46 29.89 13.13
N ASN A 3 -34.58 29.23 12.81
CA ASN A 3 -34.58 27.82 12.39
C ASN A 3 -33.98 27.61 10.99
N LEU A 4 -34.09 28.59 10.11
CA LEU A 4 -33.50 28.56 8.77
C LEU A 4 -31.98 28.71 8.83
N PHE A 5 -31.50 29.55 9.76
CA PHE A 5 -30.07 29.74 10.01
C PHE A 5 -29.42 28.45 10.54
N ILE A 6 -30.04 27.77 11.51
CA ILE A 6 -29.52 26.50 12.06
C ILE A 6 -29.46 25.40 10.99
N ALA A 7 -30.49 25.30 10.15
CA ALA A 7 -30.53 24.34 9.05
C ALA A 7 -29.41 24.60 8.02
N ALA A 8 -29.17 25.87 7.67
CA ALA A 8 -28.09 26.26 6.77
C ALA A 8 -26.70 25.92 7.34
N THR A 9 -26.46 26.16 8.63
CA THR A 9 -25.17 25.83 9.27
C THR A 9 -24.94 24.32 9.35
N MET A 10 -25.98 23.52 9.64
CA MET A 10 -25.86 22.05 9.63
C MET A 10 -25.56 21.50 8.23
N LEU A 11 -26.22 22.01 7.20
CA LEU A 11 -25.95 21.63 5.81
C LEU A 11 -24.50 21.94 5.41
N LEU A 12 -23.99 23.12 5.77
CA LEU A 12 -22.59 23.48 5.53
C LEU A 12 -21.62 22.53 6.26
N SER A 13 -21.87 22.21 7.53
CA SER A 13 -20.98 21.29 8.27
C SER A 13 -20.89 19.89 7.65
N VAL A 14 -21.99 19.36 7.10
CA VAL A 14 -21.99 18.04 6.45
C VAL A 14 -21.18 18.07 5.15
N GLN A 15 -21.27 19.16 4.39
CA GLN A 15 -20.48 19.34 3.17
C GLN A 15 -18.98 19.48 3.48
N PHE A 16 -18.60 20.23 4.52
CA PHE A 16 -17.21 20.37 4.94
C PHE A 16 -16.59 19.03 5.40
N VAL A 17 -17.30 18.24 6.21
CA VAL A 17 -16.81 16.92 6.65
C VAL A 17 -16.64 15.96 5.47
N SER A 18 -17.57 15.98 4.52
CA SER A 18 -17.51 15.12 3.33
C SER A 18 -16.30 15.49 2.44
N ALA A 19 -16.07 16.79 2.21
CA ALA A 19 -14.92 17.28 1.44
C ALA A 19 -13.58 16.91 2.11
N GLN A 20 -13.46 17.13 3.42
CA GLN A 20 -12.25 16.77 4.18
C GLN A 20 -11.96 15.27 4.12
N SER A 21 -13.00 14.43 4.16
CA SER A 21 -12.83 12.96 4.05
C SER A 21 -12.33 12.52 2.66
N ALA A 22 -12.80 13.19 1.60
CA ALA A 22 -12.40 12.89 0.23
C ALA A 22 -10.94 13.27 -0.04
N ASP A 23 -10.53 14.46 0.43
CA ASP A 23 -9.15 14.91 0.36
C ASP A 23 -8.22 14.01 1.18
N PHE A 24 -8.67 13.58 2.37
CA PHE A 24 -7.88 12.65 3.18
C PHE A 24 -7.68 11.29 2.48
N LYS A 25 -8.74 10.65 1.96
CA LYS A 25 -8.63 9.36 1.24
C LYS A 25 -7.71 9.49 0.02
N LYS A 26 -7.83 10.59 -0.73
CA LYS A 26 -6.99 10.87 -1.89
C LYS A 26 -5.51 10.93 -1.52
N ASP A 27 -5.16 11.67 -0.47
CA ASP A 27 -3.77 11.80 -0.03
C ASP A 27 -3.22 10.47 0.50
N VAL A 28 -4.04 9.65 1.17
CA VAL A 28 -3.62 8.32 1.60
C VAL A 28 -3.33 7.43 0.39
N ILE A 29 -4.18 7.46 -0.65
CA ILE A 29 -3.95 6.72 -1.89
C ILE A 29 -2.65 7.18 -2.57
N GLU A 30 -2.39 8.48 -2.62
CA GLU A 30 -1.14 9.02 -3.15
C GLU A 30 0.06 8.51 -2.35
N MET A 31 0.00 8.60 -1.03
CA MET A 31 1.03 8.10 -0.13
C MET A 31 1.33 6.61 -0.36
N VAL A 32 0.30 5.76 -0.48
CA VAL A 32 0.47 4.33 -0.78
C VAL A 32 1.18 4.13 -2.12
N LYS A 33 0.78 4.88 -3.16
CA LYS A 33 1.41 4.79 -4.49
C LYS A 33 2.90 5.17 -4.44
N ILE A 34 3.23 6.28 -3.79
CA ILE A 34 4.62 6.75 -3.69
C ILE A 34 5.45 5.97 -2.67
N SER A 35 4.83 5.19 -1.79
CA SER A 35 5.57 4.36 -0.82
C SER A 35 6.36 3.21 -1.47
N GLY A 36 6.11 2.93 -2.75
CA GLY A 36 6.71 1.82 -3.49
C GLY A 36 5.91 0.52 -3.43
N THR A 37 4.67 0.54 -2.93
CA THR A 37 3.78 -0.64 -2.85
C THR A 37 3.69 -1.40 -4.16
N THR A 38 3.52 -0.70 -5.29
CA THR A 38 3.46 -1.34 -6.62
C THR A 38 4.75 -2.06 -6.98
N ALA A 39 5.89 -1.40 -6.80
CA ALA A 39 7.19 -1.99 -7.11
C ALA A 39 7.49 -3.20 -6.22
N ASN A 40 7.10 -3.13 -4.94
CA ASN A 40 7.25 -4.24 -3.99
C ASN A 40 6.37 -5.43 -4.38
N ILE A 41 5.09 -5.22 -4.73
CA ILE A 41 4.20 -6.29 -5.18
C ILE A 41 4.72 -6.93 -6.47
N THR A 42 5.14 -6.12 -7.44
CA THR A 42 5.74 -6.63 -8.68
C THR A 42 6.99 -7.47 -8.40
N ALA A 43 7.86 -7.03 -7.49
CA ALA A 43 9.05 -7.80 -7.11
C ALA A 43 8.69 -9.14 -6.43
N LEU A 44 7.65 -9.18 -5.61
CA LEU A 44 7.15 -10.41 -5.00
C LEU A 44 6.52 -11.36 -6.02
N LEU A 45 5.88 -10.83 -7.05
CA LEU A 45 5.25 -11.61 -8.11
C LEU A 45 6.21 -12.06 -9.21
N GLU A 46 7.44 -11.55 -9.28
CA GLU A 46 8.41 -11.93 -10.32
C GLU A 46 8.57 -13.45 -10.49
N PRO A 47 8.76 -14.26 -9.42
CA PRO A 47 8.87 -15.71 -9.57
C PRO A 47 7.60 -16.37 -10.12
N VAL A 48 6.42 -15.78 -9.87
CA VAL A 48 5.14 -16.24 -10.43
C VAL A 48 5.08 -15.88 -11.91
N ILE A 49 5.44 -14.64 -12.26
CA ILE A 49 5.46 -14.14 -13.65
C ILE A 49 6.44 -14.97 -14.50
N GLU A 50 7.58 -15.38 -13.95
CA GLU A 50 8.56 -16.21 -14.64
C GLU A 50 8.01 -17.60 -15.02
N GLN A 51 7.06 -18.13 -14.24
CA GLN A 51 6.39 -19.40 -14.51
C GLN A 51 5.27 -19.28 -15.56
N ILE A 52 4.80 -18.06 -15.86
CA ILE A 52 3.80 -17.82 -16.91
C ILE A 52 4.46 -17.92 -18.30
N PRO A 53 3.80 -18.55 -19.31
CA PRO A 53 4.27 -18.56 -20.70
C PRO A 53 4.60 -17.16 -21.22
N ALA A 54 5.73 -17.02 -21.93
CA ALA A 54 6.29 -15.72 -22.29
C ALA A 54 5.31 -14.82 -23.08
N ASP A 55 4.51 -15.41 -23.96
CA ASP A 55 3.46 -14.78 -24.75
C ASP A 55 2.28 -14.26 -23.91
N LYS A 56 2.08 -14.80 -22.70
CA LYS A 56 1.00 -14.42 -21.77
C LYS A 56 1.43 -13.48 -20.65
N ARG A 57 2.74 -13.24 -20.46
CA ARG A 57 3.26 -12.42 -19.37
C ARG A 57 2.78 -10.97 -19.44
N ALA A 58 2.62 -10.41 -20.64
CA ALA A 58 2.15 -9.04 -20.83
C ALA A 58 0.69 -8.90 -20.35
N ASP A 59 -0.17 -9.82 -20.76
CA ASP A 59 -1.57 -9.85 -20.33
C ASP A 59 -1.69 -10.07 -18.83
N PHE A 60 -0.93 -11.00 -18.28
CA PHE A 60 -0.89 -11.23 -16.83
C PHE A 60 -0.49 -9.98 -16.04
N LYS A 61 0.54 -9.25 -16.48
CA LYS A 61 0.92 -7.97 -15.85
C LYS A 61 -0.18 -6.94 -15.94
N LYS A 62 -0.85 -6.84 -17.09
CA LYS A 62 -1.99 -5.94 -17.29
C LYS A 62 -3.16 -6.27 -16.36
N ASP A 63 -3.44 -7.54 -16.14
CA ASP A 63 -4.47 -7.99 -15.20
C ASP A 63 -4.12 -7.59 -13.76
N ILE A 64 -2.85 -7.74 -13.36
CA ILE A 64 -2.37 -7.27 -12.05
C ILE A 64 -2.51 -5.74 -11.94
N ASP A 65 -2.06 -4.99 -12.93
CA ASP A 65 -2.19 -3.52 -12.95
C ASP A 65 -3.68 -3.09 -12.85
N GLY A 66 -4.58 -3.86 -13.44
CA GLY A 66 -6.03 -3.62 -13.40
C GLY A 66 -6.65 -3.75 -12.01
N ILE A 67 -6.07 -4.58 -11.13
CA ILE A 67 -6.57 -4.78 -9.75
C ILE A 67 -5.87 -3.89 -8.71
N MET A 68 -4.77 -3.22 -9.07
CA MET A 68 -4.03 -2.33 -8.17
C MET A 68 -4.86 -1.16 -7.61
N PRO A 69 -5.77 -0.51 -8.37
CA PRO A 69 -6.61 0.57 -7.83
C PRO A 69 -7.46 0.15 -6.63
N ASP A 70 -8.11 -1.02 -6.69
CA ASP A 70 -8.92 -1.55 -5.58
C ASP A 70 -8.05 -1.81 -4.33
N LEU A 71 -6.84 -2.32 -4.51
CA LEU A 71 -5.89 -2.52 -3.41
C LEU A 71 -5.50 -1.19 -2.75
N TYR A 72 -5.25 -0.13 -3.52
CA TYR A 72 -4.95 1.18 -2.96
C TYR A 72 -6.12 1.73 -2.15
N GLU A 73 -7.35 1.58 -2.65
CA GLU A 73 -8.55 2.04 -1.94
C GLU A 73 -8.73 1.33 -0.61
N LYS A 74 -8.64 -0.01 -0.60
CA LYS A 74 -8.75 -0.82 0.63
C LYS A 74 -7.64 -0.52 1.62
N THR A 75 -6.42 -0.32 1.12
CA THR A 75 -5.28 0.08 1.97
C THR A 75 -5.53 1.45 2.57
N ALA A 76 -6.00 2.42 1.78
CA ALA A 76 -6.31 3.75 2.26
C ALA A 76 -7.39 3.72 3.36
N GLU A 77 -8.47 2.98 3.14
CA GLU A 77 -9.55 2.81 4.13
C GLU A 77 -9.07 2.18 5.44
N ALA A 78 -8.13 1.24 5.39
CA ALA A 78 -7.51 0.68 6.57
C ALA A 78 -6.63 1.72 7.29
N MET A 79 -5.82 2.47 6.56
CA MET A 79 -4.89 3.45 7.11
C MET A 79 -5.61 4.65 7.75
N MET A 80 -6.70 5.13 7.14
CA MET A 80 -7.51 6.24 7.68
C MET A 80 -8.13 5.95 9.05
N LYS A 81 -8.16 4.69 9.50
CA LYS A 81 -8.61 4.31 10.86
C LYS A 81 -7.57 4.56 11.93
N TYR A 82 -6.29 4.63 11.55
CA TYR A 82 -5.16 4.67 12.48
C TYR A 82 -4.28 5.90 12.33
N TYR A 83 -4.35 6.57 11.18
CA TYR A 83 -3.60 7.78 10.89
C TYR A 83 -4.52 8.97 10.73
N THR A 84 -4.02 10.14 11.12
CA THR A 84 -4.65 11.41 10.79
C THR A 84 -4.21 11.88 9.40
N HIS A 85 -4.92 12.87 8.86
CA HIS A 85 -4.54 13.49 7.59
C HIS A 85 -3.14 14.11 7.65
N ASP A 86 -2.79 14.72 8.79
CA ASP A 86 -1.47 15.33 8.97
C ASP A 86 -0.34 14.30 9.09
N ASP A 87 -0.62 13.11 9.65
CA ASP A 87 0.36 12.01 9.64
C ASP A 87 0.66 11.57 8.20
N VAL A 88 -0.38 11.44 7.38
CA VAL A 88 -0.23 11.06 5.97
C VAL A 88 0.54 12.12 5.18
N LYS A 89 0.29 13.42 5.41
CA LYS A 89 1.08 14.49 4.79
C LYS A 89 2.57 14.38 5.13
N LYS A 90 2.91 14.13 6.41
CA LYS A 90 4.30 13.90 6.83
C LYS A 90 4.91 12.65 6.20
N MET A 91 4.13 11.58 6.03
CA MET A 91 4.60 10.39 5.30
C MET A 91 4.88 10.71 3.84
N ILE A 92 4.03 11.49 3.18
CA ILE A 92 4.24 11.95 1.80
C ILE A 92 5.54 12.78 1.71
N GLU A 93 5.75 13.71 2.62
CA GLU A 93 6.98 14.49 2.71
C GLU A 93 8.22 13.59 2.85
N PHE A 94 8.15 12.60 3.74
CA PHE A 94 9.22 11.62 3.93
C PHE A 94 9.50 10.84 2.65
N TYR A 95 8.50 10.27 1.99
CA TYR A 95 8.69 9.51 0.75
C TYR A 95 9.21 10.38 -0.39
N ASN A 96 8.90 11.67 -0.41
CA ASN A 96 9.45 12.62 -1.38
C ASN A 96 10.88 13.09 -1.07
N SER A 97 11.38 12.87 0.14
CA SER A 97 12.76 13.18 0.53
C SER A 97 13.78 12.31 -0.22
N PRO A 98 15.08 12.71 -0.28
CA PRO A 98 16.13 11.89 -0.88
C PRO A 98 16.23 10.49 -0.27
N LEU A 99 16.05 10.38 1.06
CA LEU A 99 16.06 9.09 1.75
C LEU A 99 14.82 8.26 1.41
N GLY A 100 13.64 8.88 1.35
CA GLY A 100 12.40 8.22 0.96
C GLY A 100 12.46 7.64 -0.45
N LYS A 101 12.99 8.41 -1.41
CA LYS A 101 13.23 7.93 -2.78
C LYS A 101 14.24 6.79 -2.84
N LYS A 102 15.35 6.91 -2.09
CA LYS A 102 16.32 5.80 -1.96
C LYS A 102 15.65 4.55 -1.41
N MET A 103 14.75 4.69 -0.44
CA MET A 103 13.99 3.56 0.11
C MET A 103 13.10 2.93 -0.96
N GLN A 104 12.32 3.71 -1.71
CA GLN A 104 11.48 3.21 -2.81
C GLN A 104 12.28 2.41 -3.85
N GLU A 105 13.48 2.87 -4.20
CA GLU A 105 14.35 2.20 -5.17
C GLU A 105 15.05 0.94 -4.62
N SER A 106 15.31 0.90 -3.31
CA SER A 106 16.08 -0.17 -2.68
C SER A 106 15.22 -1.27 -2.07
N THR A 107 14.01 -0.96 -1.56
CA THR A 107 13.12 -1.95 -0.94
C THR A 107 12.82 -3.14 -1.86
N PRO A 108 12.48 -2.98 -3.16
CA PRO A 108 12.27 -4.12 -4.05
C PRO A 108 13.51 -5.02 -4.18
N LYS A 109 14.72 -4.44 -4.17
CA LYS A 109 15.98 -5.18 -4.23
C LYS A 109 16.23 -5.95 -2.93
N ILE A 110 16.03 -5.27 -1.80
CA ILE A 110 16.13 -5.86 -0.47
C ILE A 110 15.15 -7.04 -0.32
N LEU A 111 13.90 -6.89 -0.79
CA LEU A 111 12.92 -7.98 -0.77
C LEU A 111 13.41 -9.21 -1.54
N LYS A 112 13.97 -9.03 -2.74
CA LYS A 112 14.55 -10.13 -3.53
C LYS A 112 15.72 -10.81 -2.79
N ASP A 113 16.60 -10.03 -2.17
CA ASP A 113 17.71 -10.58 -1.39
C ASP A 113 17.20 -11.33 -0.14
N GLN A 114 16.18 -10.80 0.53
CA GLN A 114 15.55 -11.42 1.70
C GLN A 114 14.85 -12.74 1.38
N MET A 115 14.30 -12.93 0.17
CA MET A 115 13.65 -14.18 -0.21
C MET A 115 14.60 -15.38 -0.08
N LYS A 116 15.89 -15.21 -0.40
CA LYS A 116 16.90 -16.26 -0.21
C LYS A 116 17.11 -16.56 1.27
N GLY A 117 17.28 -15.53 2.11
CA GLY A 117 17.41 -15.69 3.55
C GLY A 117 16.17 -16.32 4.21
N MET A 118 14.97 -16.02 3.70
CA MET A 118 13.72 -16.61 4.18
C MET A 118 13.64 -18.11 3.89
N GLN A 119 14.13 -18.56 2.73
CA GLN A 119 14.20 -20.00 2.42
C GLN A 119 15.14 -20.74 3.37
N GLU A 120 16.31 -20.17 3.65
CA GLU A 120 17.27 -20.73 4.62
C GLU A 120 16.65 -20.82 6.03
N TRP A 121 16.02 -19.73 6.47
CA TRP A 121 15.33 -19.69 7.75
C TRP A 121 14.17 -20.70 7.82
N GLN A 122 13.41 -20.88 6.74
CA GLN A 122 12.32 -21.87 6.67
C GLN A 122 12.84 -23.31 6.84
N MET A 123 13.98 -23.65 6.25
CA MET A 123 14.62 -24.96 6.45
C MET A 123 15.04 -25.16 7.91
N GLN A 124 15.60 -24.13 8.56
CA GLN A 124 15.94 -24.18 9.98
C GLN A 124 14.69 -24.40 10.84
N LEU A 125 13.60 -23.68 10.55
CA LEU A 125 12.33 -23.82 11.26
C LEU A 125 11.76 -25.24 11.12
N GLN A 126 11.76 -25.82 9.92
CA GLN A 126 11.34 -27.21 9.71
C GLN A 126 12.16 -28.19 10.55
N GLY A 127 13.48 -27.98 10.63
CA GLY A 127 14.36 -28.74 11.50
C GLY A 127 14.00 -28.65 12.98
N ILE A 128 13.60 -27.47 13.45
CA ILE A 128 13.10 -27.27 14.82
C ILE A 128 11.78 -28.01 15.02
N LEU A 129 10.80 -27.83 14.12
CA LEU A 129 9.49 -28.47 14.23
C LEU A 129 9.59 -30.00 14.28
N MET A 130 10.45 -30.61 13.46
CA MET A 130 10.67 -32.06 13.49
C MET A 130 11.14 -32.57 14.86
N LYS A 131 11.89 -31.79 15.64
CA LYS A 131 12.30 -32.17 17.01
C LYS A 131 11.13 -32.27 17.97
N TYR A 132 10.04 -31.52 17.74
CA TYR A 132 8.86 -31.48 18.60
C TYR A 132 7.71 -32.37 18.09
N MET A 133 7.85 -32.97 16.92
CA MET A 133 6.90 -33.96 16.38
C MET A 133 7.32 -35.41 16.69
N GLN A 134 8.47 -35.60 17.34
CA GLN A 134 8.91 -36.85 17.94
C GLN A 134 8.38 -36.96 19.38
#